data_AF-A0ABD1IG90-F1
#
_entry.id   AF-A0ABD1IG90-F1
#
_cell.length_a   1.000
_cell.length_b   1.000
_cell.length_c   1.000
_cell.angle_alpha   90.00
_cell.angle_beta   90.00
_cell.angle_gamma   90.00
#
_symmetry.space_group_name_H-M   'P 1'
#
loop_
_entity.id
_entity.type
_entity.pdbx_description
1 polymer ?
#
loop_
_entity_poly.entity_id
_entity_poly.type
_entity_poly.pdbx_seq_one_letter_code
_entity_poly.pdbx_strand_id
1 'polypeptide(L)'
;MARPISLSTVVYHMLEDIMNLFHLQSMIILYFYLKRRRHLQRRARERLIRHYSILDRIPPQVRHMNRLVSVSDIDCLSNLRMDRNTFGRLCILLKDVGGLQNERFVLLEEQVAIFLGILAHHKKNRVVGFNFLRSGETVSHYVHLVLRAILKLHPLLLPKLDPVANECTDTRWKHFKGCIRDLDGTYINVLVRNIDKPRYRTRKGQISTNTLVACDRNMRFLYFLPGWEGSAGDSRVLRDAVSREEDGLHVPRGNYFLCDNGYANSEGFLTPYKGVRYHLKEWGVGAQRPQNAHELFNLRHTKARNIIERAFDVLKMRWGVLRSATFYPIRIQIRMIMACFLLHNFIRMEMPIDPLDRVMSSKTDDGEFIPACACGRGKMRLLCAGKDATHSGRYFYKCSANAKHANFFLWCDEYHSGKGSGRIPTFVLNQCYRPTNNDESDVLAKKKMSSPSHGCRLCGRCQSEIRMNFILVLMGLVLLLLGVVLGKLF
;
A
#
# COMPACT_ATOMS: atom_id res chain seq x y z
N MET A 1 -35.86 92.68 35.95
CA MET A 1 -35.21 92.07 37.14
C MET A 1 -34.48 90.80 36.68
N ALA A 2 -33.16 90.88 36.52
CA ALA A 2 -32.34 89.72 36.23
C ALA A 2 -32.23 88.85 37.50
N ARG A 3 -32.58 87.57 37.40
CA ARG A 3 -32.35 86.61 38.51
C ARG A 3 -30.84 86.36 38.62
N PRO A 4 -30.25 86.36 39.83
CA PRO A 4 -28.85 85.97 39.99
C PRO A 4 -28.71 84.49 39.62
N ILE A 5 -27.80 84.18 38.70
CA ILE A 5 -27.36 82.81 38.41
C ILE A 5 -26.71 82.32 39.71
N SER A 6 -27.23 81.24 40.30
CA SER A 6 -26.66 80.71 41.54
C SER A 6 -25.23 80.25 41.29
N LEU A 7 -24.33 80.51 42.26
CA LEU A 7 -22.93 80.10 42.22
C LEU A 7 -22.78 78.59 41.88
N SER A 8 -23.79 77.77 42.22
CA SER A 8 -23.83 76.34 41.94
C SER A 8 -23.90 76.00 40.45
N THR A 9 -24.55 76.81 39.61
CA THR A 9 -24.67 76.54 38.16
C THR A 9 -23.35 76.80 37.44
N VAL A 10 -22.61 77.83 37.86
CA VAL A 10 -21.27 78.14 37.31
C VAL A 10 -20.26 77.07 37.70
N VAL A 11 -20.29 76.60 38.95
CA VAL A 11 -19.43 75.51 39.42
C VAL A 11 -19.76 74.19 38.71
N TYR A 12 -21.03 73.91 38.45
CA TYR A 12 -21.44 72.72 37.71
C TYR A 12 -20.90 72.71 36.27
N HIS A 13 -21.02 73.82 35.53
CA HIS A 13 -20.46 73.93 34.19
C HIS A 13 -18.93 73.87 34.17
N MET A 14 -18.25 74.49 35.15
CA MET A 14 -16.79 74.38 35.27
C MET A 14 -16.33 72.94 35.55
N LEU A 15 -17.07 72.20 36.39
CA LEU A 15 -16.77 70.79 36.67
C LEU A 15 -17.05 69.91 35.44
N GLU A 16 -18.11 70.19 34.69
CA GLU A 16 -18.44 69.49 33.43
C GLU A 16 -17.34 69.70 32.37
N ASP A 17 -16.84 70.91 32.23
CA ASP A 17 -15.74 71.24 31.31
C ASP A 17 -14.42 70.57 31.73
N ILE A 18 -14.10 70.54 33.03
CA ILE A 18 -12.92 69.83 33.55
C ILE A 18 -13.03 68.33 33.29
N MET A 19 -14.20 67.73 33.54
CA MET A 19 -14.45 66.31 33.27
C MET A 19 -14.33 65.98 31.77
N ASN A 20 -14.84 66.85 30.90
CA ASN A 20 -14.69 66.72 29.45
C ASN A 20 -13.22 66.79 29.01
N LEU A 21 -12.42 67.66 29.64
CA LEU A 21 -10.98 67.75 29.38
C LEU A 21 -10.23 66.47 29.79
N PHE A 22 -10.56 65.90 30.95
CA PHE A 22 -10.01 64.62 31.40
C PHE A 22 -10.40 63.47 30.48
N HIS A 23 -11.65 63.44 30.01
CA HIS A 23 -12.11 62.45 29.03
C HIS A 23 -11.34 62.57 27.71
N LEU A 24 -11.15 63.78 27.18
CA LEU A 24 -10.38 64.01 25.96
C LEU A 24 -8.93 63.54 26.11
N GLN A 25 -8.28 63.87 27.23
CA GLN A 25 -6.90 63.45 27.51
C GLN A 25 -6.77 61.92 27.63
N SER A 26 -7.73 61.27 28.27
CA SER A 26 -7.76 59.80 28.39
C SER A 26 -7.93 59.11 27.02
N MET A 27 -8.75 59.67 26.13
CA MET A 27 -8.98 59.15 24.78
C MET A 27 -7.74 59.30 23.90
N ILE A 28 -6.99 60.40 24.03
CA ILE A 28 -5.73 60.63 23.33
C ILE A 28 -4.67 59.60 23.79
N ILE A 29 -4.52 59.39 25.10
CA ILE A 29 -3.58 58.40 25.65
C ILE A 29 -3.95 56.99 25.18
N LEU A 30 -5.24 56.65 25.20
CA LEU A 30 -5.73 55.35 24.73
C LEU A 30 -5.46 55.16 23.23
N TYR A 31 -5.67 56.19 22.41
CA TYR A 31 -5.36 56.16 20.99
C TYR A 31 -3.87 55.88 20.74
N PHE A 32 -2.96 56.60 21.41
CA PHE A 32 -1.52 56.38 21.28
C PHE A 32 -1.09 55.00 21.81
N TYR A 33 -1.66 54.54 22.91
CA TYR A 33 -1.41 53.20 23.45
C TYR A 33 -1.85 52.10 22.48
N LEU A 34 -3.05 52.20 21.92
CA LEU A 34 -3.56 51.25 20.92
C LEU A 34 -2.75 51.30 19.62
N LYS A 35 -2.34 52.49 19.17
CA LYS A 35 -1.46 52.66 18.00
C LYS A 35 -0.09 52.03 18.23
N ARG A 36 0.53 52.25 19.39
CA ARG A 36 1.81 51.63 19.79
C ARG A 36 1.68 50.12 19.92
N ARG A 37 0.59 49.61 20.50
CA ARG A 37 0.31 48.18 20.60
C ARG A 37 0.16 47.53 19.22
N ARG A 38 -0.59 48.16 18.29
CA ARG A 38 -0.69 47.70 16.88
C ARG A 38 0.67 47.73 16.18
N HIS A 39 1.48 48.77 16.41
CA HIS A 39 2.81 48.88 15.82
C HIS A 39 3.78 47.81 16.37
N LEU A 40 3.74 47.53 17.68
CA LEU A 40 4.52 46.46 18.29
C LEU A 40 4.06 45.07 17.83
N GLN A 41 2.75 44.85 17.68
CA GLN A 41 2.20 43.63 17.10
C GLN A 41 2.60 43.45 15.62
N ARG A 42 2.64 44.52 14.82
CA ARG A 42 3.16 44.50 13.45
C ARG A 42 4.65 44.16 13.43
N ARG A 43 5.48 44.82 14.24
CA ARG A 43 6.92 44.50 14.36
C ARG A 43 7.20 43.08 14.88
N ALA A 44 6.40 42.57 15.81
CA ALA A 44 6.50 41.20 16.31
C ALA A 44 6.10 40.17 15.24
N ARG A 45 5.05 40.44 14.45
CA ARG A 45 4.69 39.63 13.28
C ARG A 45 5.78 39.68 12.19
N GLU A 46 6.35 40.85 11.92
CA GLU A 46 7.42 41.01 10.94
C GLU A 46 8.72 40.32 11.36
N ARG A 47 9.06 40.31 12.65
CA ARG A 47 10.22 39.55 13.18
C ARG A 47 10.01 38.03 13.15
N LEU A 48 8.76 37.54 13.24
CA LEU A 48 8.46 36.11 13.12
C LEU A 48 8.53 35.58 11.67
N ILE A 49 8.65 36.45 10.65
CA ILE A 49 8.51 36.10 9.22
C ILE A 49 9.84 35.81 8.50
N ARG A 50 11.00 35.85 9.16
CA ARG A 50 12.27 35.49 8.50
C ARG A 50 13.13 34.53 9.30
N HIS A 51 12.63 33.31 9.51
CA HIS A 51 13.53 32.16 9.62
C HIS A 51 14.13 31.91 8.24
N TYR A 52 15.33 32.42 8.01
CA TYR A 52 16.06 32.22 6.77
C TYR A 52 16.74 30.84 6.85
N SER A 53 16.07 29.78 6.40
CA SER A 53 16.67 28.45 6.33
C SER A 53 17.20 28.18 4.93
N ILE A 54 18.48 27.81 4.81
CA ILE A 54 19.07 27.35 3.54
C ILE A 54 18.31 26.12 3.00
N LEU A 55 17.71 25.31 3.89
CA LEU A 55 16.87 24.17 3.52
C LEU A 55 15.59 24.60 2.80
N ASP A 56 15.10 25.83 3.00
CA ASP A 56 13.93 26.39 2.29
C ASP A 56 14.24 26.82 0.85
N ARG A 57 15.52 26.91 0.47
CA ARG A 57 15.94 27.12 -0.93
C ARG A 57 16.00 25.83 -1.76
N ILE A 58 16.02 24.65 -1.13
CA ILE A 58 16.02 23.39 -1.89
C ILE A 58 14.67 23.27 -2.61
N PRO A 59 14.65 23.16 -3.95
CA PRO A 59 13.41 22.99 -4.69
C PRO A 59 12.61 21.82 -4.11
N PRO A 60 11.29 21.98 -3.87
CA PRO A 60 10.50 20.93 -3.24
C PRO A 60 10.60 19.56 -3.93
N GLN A 61 10.83 19.53 -5.25
CA GLN A 61 11.09 18.32 -6.04
C GLN A 61 12.37 17.61 -5.60
N VAL A 62 13.46 18.35 -5.43
CA VAL A 62 14.76 17.83 -4.97
C VAL A 62 14.63 17.33 -3.53
N ARG A 63 13.89 18.05 -2.68
CA ARG A 63 13.60 17.62 -1.31
C ARG A 63 12.80 16.33 -1.28
N HIS A 64 11.82 16.17 -2.18
CA HIS A 64 11.03 14.93 -2.29
C HIS A 64 11.91 13.75 -2.73
N MET A 65 12.73 13.94 -3.77
CA MET A 65 13.67 12.92 -4.24
C MET A 65 14.66 12.52 -3.15
N ASN A 66 15.24 13.48 -2.43
CA ASN A 66 16.16 13.16 -1.33
C ASN A 66 15.51 12.31 -0.24
N ARG A 67 14.24 12.56 0.10
CA ARG A 67 13.49 11.72 1.05
C ARG A 67 13.23 10.31 0.50
N LEU A 68 13.00 10.17 -0.79
CA LEU A 68 12.72 8.88 -1.41
C LEU A 68 13.96 7.99 -1.53
N VAL A 69 15.10 8.56 -1.96
CA VAL A 69 16.25 7.74 -2.42
C VAL A 69 17.59 8.09 -1.76
N SER A 70 17.70 9.20 -1.02
CA SER A 70 19.00 9.61 -0.47
C SER A 70 19.15 9.31 1.02
N VAL A 71 18.08 9.46 1.81
CA VAL A 71 18.18 9.46 3.28
C VAL A 71 18.21 8.05 3.89
N SER A 72 17.31 7.15 3.50
CA SER A 72 17.15 5.85 4.14
C SER A 72 16.74 4.77 3.14
N ASP A 73 17.30 3.56 3.30
CA ASP A 73 16.87 2.39 2.56
C ASP A 73 15.43 2.00 2.89
N ILE A 74 14.93 2.34 4.09
CA ILE A 74 13.54 2.06 4.49
C ILE A 74 12.56 2.80 3.59
N ASP A 75 12.79 4.09 3.33
CA ASP A 75 11.92 4.90 2.49
C ASP A 75 11.98 4.45 1.03
N CYS A 76 13.19 4.15 0.54
CA CYS A 76 13.41 3.64 -0.81
C CYS A 76 12.72 2.28 -1.02
N LEU A 77 12.87 1.34 -0.07
CA LEU A 77 12.20 0.04 -0.11
C LEU A 77 10.68 0.18 -0.02
N SER A 78 10.20 1.02 0.88
CA SER A 78 8.77 1.23 1.11
C SER A 78 8.09 1.83 -0.13
N ASN A 79 8.76 2.80 -0.79
CA ASN A 79 8.18 3.56 -1.91
C ASN A 79 8.49 2.99 -3.30
N LEU A 80 9.69 2.42 -3.49
CA LEU A 80 10.24 2.01 -4.79
C LEU A 80 10.53 0.50 -4.88
N ARG A 81 10.37 -0.24 -3.77
CA ARG A 81 10.53 -1.71 -3.67
C ARG A 81 11.95 -2.25 -3.79
N MET A 82 12.95 -1.36 -3.71
CA MET A 82 14.36 -1.70 -3.74
C MET A 82 15.16 -0.78 -2.81
N ASP A 83 16.35 -1.22 -2.37
CA ASP A 83 17.25 -0.36 -1.59
C ASP A 83 17.91 0.71 -2.48
N ARG A 84 18.63 1.66 -1.86
CA ARG A 84 19.19 2.81 -2.57
C ARG A 84 20.29 2.41 -3.55
N ASN A 85 21.11 1.41 -3.20
CA ASN A 85 22.17 0.91 -4.07
C ASN A 85 21.56 0.26 -5.33
N THR A 86 20.57 -0.59 -5.14
CA THR A 86 19.82 -1.26 -6.22
C THR A 86 19.11 -0.24 -7.10
N PHE A 87 18.53 0.81 -6.51
CA PHE A 87 17.94 1.92 -7.26
C PHE A 87 18.98 2.66 -8.11
N GLY A 88 20.15 2.98 -7.54
CA GLY A 88 21.23 3.61 -8.28
C GLY A 88 21.73 2.75 -9.45
N ARG A 89 21.89 1.44 -9.23
CA ARG A 89 22.27 0.48 -10.28
C ARG A 89 21.22 0.36 -11.37
N LEU A 90 19.93 0.39 -11.03
CA LEU A 90 18.86 0.42 -12.00
C LEU A 90 18.94 1.68 -12.88
N CYS A 91 19.21 2.84 -12.26
CA CYS A 91 19.35 4.10 -12.98
C CYS A 91 20.53 4.07 -13.96
N ILE A 92 21.68 3.54 -13.54
CA ILE A 92 22.85 3.33 -14.41
C ILE A 92 22.50 2.39 -15.57
N LEU A 93 21.88 1.25 -15.28
CA LEU A 93 21.50 0.27 -16.30
C LEU A 93 20.49 0.84 -17.32
N LEU A 94 19.52 1.62 -16.85
CA LEU A 94 18.56 2.29 -17.71
C LEU A 94 19.19 3.40 -18.56
N LYS A 95 20.22 4.07 -18.05
CA LYS A 95 20.99 5.04 -18.81
C LYS A 95 21.79 4.35 -19.92
N ASP A 96 22.61 3.38 -19.54
CA ASP A 96 23.64 2.81 -20.42
C ASP A 96 23.04 1.84 -21.45
N VAL A 97 22.07 1.02 -21.05
CA VAL A 97 21.44 0.02 -21.93
C VAL A 97 20.04 0.45 -22.36
N GLY A 98 19.24 1.00 -21.44
CA GLY A 98 17.89 1.47 -21.74
C GLY A 98 17.87 2.71 -22.65
N GLY A 99 18.96 3.46 -22.69
CA GLY A 99 19.08 4.73 -23.41
C GLY A 99 18.29 5.87 -22.77
N LEU A 100 17.99 5.76 -21.48
CA LEU A 100 17.28 6.79 -20.72
C LEU A 100 18.24 7.97 -20.48
N GLN A 101 17.78 9.20 -20.69
CA GLN A 101 18.61 10.40 -20.55
C GLN A 101 17.97 11.42 -19.61
N ASN A 102 18.80 12.30 -19.08
CA ASN A 102 18.32 13.47 -18.34
C ASN A 102 17.59 14.40 -19.30
N GLU A 103 16.41 14.83 -18.90
CA GLU A 103 15.66 15.87 -19.60
C GLU A 103 15.84 17.20 -18.89
N ARG A 104 15.62 18.31 -19.61
CA ARG A 104 15.88 19.69 -19.12
C ARG A 104 15.30 19.97 -17.74
N PHE A 105 14.16 19.39 -17.41
CA PHE A 105 13.43 19.67 -16.17
C PHE A 105 13.29 18.46 -15.23
N VAL A 106 13.60 17.24 -15.68
CA VAL A 106 13.40 16.01 -14.90
C VAL A 106 14.60 15.09 -15.07
N LEU A 107 15.31 14.89 -13.96
CA LEU A 107 16.48 13.99 -13.91
C LEU A 107 16.05 12.54 -14.06
N LEU A 108 16.94 11.71 -14.58
CA LEU A 108 16.72 10.29 -14.82
C LEU A 108 16.19 9.58 -13.57
N GLU A 109 16.77 9.85 -12.41
CA GLU A 109 16.36 9.27 -11.12
C GLU A 109 14.92 9.65 -10.78
N GLU A 110 14.51 10.89 -11.05
CA GLU A 110 13.14 11.35 -10.84
C GLU A 110 12.17 10.65 -11.80
N GLN A 111 12.55 10.48 -13.07
CA GLN A 111 11.75 9.74 -14.05
C GLN A 111 11.51 8.29 -13.60
N VAL A 112 12.58 7.62 -13.16
CA VAL A 112 12.51 6.23 -12.66
C VAL A 112 11.69 6.15 -11.38
N ALA A 113 11.86 7.07 -10.44
CA ALA A 113 11.09 7.11 -9.19
C ALA A 113 9.58 7.34 -9.42
N ILE A 114 9.22 8.20 -10.37
CA ILE A 114 7.82 8.40 -10.81
C ILE A 114 7.22 7.06 -11.26
N PHE A 115 7.91 6.35 -12.16
CA PHE A 115 7.44 5.08 -12.70
C PHE A 115 7.34 3.98 -11.65
N LEU A 116 8.40 3.78 -10.85
CA LEU A 116 8.43 2.78 -9.78
C LEU A 116 7.35 3.05 -8.72
N GLY A 117 7.14 4.32 -8.34
CA GLY A 117 6.09 4.68 -7.39
C GLY A 117 4.68 4.35 -7.88
N ILE A 118 4.44 4.40 -9.21
CA ILE A 118 3.18 3.96 -9.83
C ILE A 118 3.06 2.43 -9.75
N LEU A 119 4.10 1.68 -10.14
CA LEU A 119 4.07 0.22 -10.09
C LEU A 119 3.91 -0.31 -8.65
N ALA A 120 4.69 0.23 -7.71
CA ALA A 120 4.77 -0.20 -6.33
C ALA A 120 3.45 -0.03 -5.56
N HIS A 121 2.76 1.09 -5.80
CA HIS A 121 1.60 1.51 -5.00
C HIS A 121 0.30 1.64 -5.80
N HIS A 122 0.31 1.37 -7.11
CA HIS A 122 -0.85 1.59 -7.99
C HIS A 122 -1.37 3.05 -7.94
N LYS A 123 -0.45 4.01 -7.76
CA LYS A 123 -0.81 5.43 -7.64
C LYS A 123 -1.37 5.94 -8.96
N LYS A 124 -2.42 6.76 -8.87
CA LYS A 124 -3.02 7.40 -10.03
C LYS A 124 -2.17 8.57 -10.49
N ASN A 125 -2.18 8.85 -11.79
CA ASN A 125 -1.40 9.93 -12.40
C ASN A 125 -1.53 11.26 -11.63
N ARG A 126 -2.76 11.67 -11.25
CA ARG A 126 -3.00 12.90 -10.47
C ARG A 126 -2.27 12.94 -9.13
N VAL A 127 -2.21 11.81 -8.42
CA VAL A 127 -1.52 11.70 -7.11
C VAL A 127 -0.02 11.80 -7.29
N VAL A 128 0.51 11.18 -8.35
CA VAL A 128 1.94 11.24 -8.67
C VAL A 128 2.33 12.66 -9.12
N GLY A 129 1.53 13.29 -9.98
CA GLY A 129 1.74 14.69 -10.38
C GLY A 129 1.77 15.65 -9.19
N PHE A 130 0.88 15.44 -8.22
CA PHE A 130 0.90 16.22 -6.97
C PHE A 130 2.20 15.98 -6.16
N ASN A 131 2.60 14.73 -5.94
CA ASN A 131 3.77 14.40 -5.12
C ASN A 131 5.09 14.88 -5.72
N PHE A 132 5.24 14.75 -7.04
CA PHE A 132 6.44 15.16 -7.77
C PHE A 132 6.39 16.61 -8.28
N LEU A 133 5.26 17.30 -8.07
CA LEU A 133 5.02 18.67 -8.58
C LEU A 133 5.21 18.76 -10.11
N ARG A 134 4.64 17.78 -10.82
CA ARG A 134 4.68 17.66 -12.28
C ARG A 134 3.28 17.64 -12.86
N SER A 135 3.14 18.12 -14.10
CA SER A 135 1.87 18.00 -14.82
C SER A 135 1.53 16.53 -15.09
N GLY A 136 0.24 16.22 -15.26
CA GLY A 136 -0.17 14.85 -15.57
C GLY A 136 0.37 14.35 -16.91
N GLU A 137 0.57 15.27 -17.86
CA GLU A 137 1.24 15.00 -19.14
C GLU A 137 2.70 14.58 -18.91
N THR A 138 3.43 15.32 -18.09
CA THR A 138 4.83 15.00 -17.71
C THR A 138 4.92 13.61 -17.10
N VAL A 139 4.04 13.28 -16.15
CA VAL A 139 3.98 11.95 -15.53
C VAL A 139 3.68 10.88 -16.58
N SER A 140 2.72 11.12 -17.48
CA SER A 140 2.37 10.17 -18.54
C SER A 140 3.55 9.95 -19.49
N HIS A 141 4.23 11.02 -19.90
CA HIS A 141 5.40 10.96 -20.75
C HIS A 141 6.48 10.06 -20.15
N TYR A 142 6.89 10.30 -18.89
CA TYR A 142 7.95 9.51 -18.26
C TYR A 142 7.54 8.08 -17.94
N VAL A 143 6.25 7.81 -17.65
CA VAL A 143 5.78 6.43 -17.53
C VAL A 143 6.03 5.64 -18.81
N HIS A 144 5.74 6.22 -19.98
CA HIS A 144 5.95 5.52 -21.25
C HIS A 144 7.43 5.43 -21.62
N LEU A 145 8.22 6.47 -21.34
CA LEU A 145 9.64 6.54 -21.63
C LEU A 145 10.42 5.50 -20.81
N VAL A 146 10.24 5.50 -19.49
CA VAL A 146 10.88 4.54 -18.57
C VAL A 146 10.41 3.11 -18.84
N LEU A 147 9.12 2.91 -19.13
CA LEU A 147 8.60 1.59 -19.50
C LEU A 147 9.33 1.02 -20.73
N ARG A 148 9.53 1.80 -21.79
CA ARG A 148 10.28 1.35 -22.97
C ARG A 148 11.74 1.04 -22.62
N ALA A 149 12.38 1.88 -21.80
CA ALA A 149 13.77 1.66 -21.37
C ALA A 149 13.92 0.34 -20.59
N ILE A 150 13.00 0.03 -19.67
CA ILE A 150 13.01 -1.23 -18.91
C ILE A 150 12.82 -2.44 -19.83
N LEU A 151 11.92 -2.36 -20.82
CA LEU A 151 11.69 -3.48 -21.73
C LEU A 151 12.91 -3.80 -22.60
N LYS A 152 13.78 -2.83 -22.90
CA LYS A 152 15.06 -3.10 -23.59
C LYS A 152 16.03 -3.92 -22.73
N LEU A 153 15.87 -3.92 -21.41
CA LEU A 153 16.70 -4.71 -20.49
C LEU A 153 16.31 -6.20 -20.47
N HIS A 154 15.27 -6.61 -21.22
CA HIS A 154 14.76 -7.98 -21.24
C HIS A 154 15.84 -9.05 -21.41
N PRO A 155 16.80 -8.95 -22.36
CA PRO A 155 17.83 -9.96 -22.54
C PRO A 155 18.82 -10.07 -21.37
N LEU A 156 19.00 -8.99 -20.60
CA LEU A 156 19.92 -8.94 -19.47
C LEU A 156 19.28 -9.43 -18.17
N LEU A 157 17.98 -9.21 -18.00
CA LEU A 157 17.26 -9.48 -16.75
C LEU A 157 16.57 -10.86 -16.74
N LEU A 158 16.59 -11.60 -17.85
CA LEU A 158 16.19 -13.00 -17.88
C LEU A 158 17.39 -13.91 -17.58
N PRO A 159 17.31 -14.75 -16.53
CA PRO A 159 18.34 -15.73 -16.27
C PRO A 159 18.41 -16.77 -17.40
N LYS A 160 19.60 -17.29 -17.66
CA LYS A 160 19.77 -18.46 -18.53
C LYS A 160 19.09 -19.69 -17.92
N LEU A 161 18.58 -20.57 -18.78
CA LEU A 161 18.00 -21.85 -18.36
C LEU A 161 19.10 -22.74 -17.76
N ASP A 162 18.89 -23.19 -16.53
CA ASP A 162 19.83 -24.03 -15.78
C ASP A 162 19.10 -25.27 -15.21
N PRO A 163 19.23 -26.45 -15.82
CA PRO A 163 18.57 -27.67 -15.35
C PRO A 163 19.00 -28.12 -13.95
N VAL A 164 18.14 -28.86 -13.24
CA VAL A 164 18.49 -29.54 -11.99
C VAL A 164 19.56 -30.60 -12.29
N ALA A 165 20.76 -30.37 -11.75
CA ALA A 165 21.89 -31.29 -11.84
C ALA A 165 21.61 -32.64 -11.15
N ASN A 166 22.33 -33.67 -11.58
CA ASN A 166 22.18 -35.04 -11.06
C ASN A 166 22.49 -35.17 -9.55
N GLU A 167 23.30 -34.26 -9.01
CA GLU A 167 23.78 -34.23 -7.62
C GLU A 167 23.06 -33.16 -6.77
N CYS A 168 21.85 -32.74 -7.17
CA CYS A 168 21.10 -31.72 -6.42
C CYS A 168 20.81 -32.18 -4.98
N THR A 169 21.31 -31.44 -4.00
CA THR A 169 21.12 -31.71 -2.56
C THR A 169 19.80 -31.16 -2.01
N ASP A 170 19.12 -30.28 -2.77
CA ASP A 170 17.85 -29.69 -2.36
C ASP A 170 16.78 -30.77 -2.21
N THR A 171 16.27 -30.95 -0.99
CA THR A 171 15.28 -31.97 -0.65
C THR A 171 14.00 -31.89 -1.48
N ARG A 172 13.67 -30.71 -2.00
CA ARG A 172 12.50 -30.46 -2.85
C ARG A 172 12.74 -30.91 -4.29
N TRP A 173 13.95 -30.72 -4.81
CA TRP A 173 14.27 -30.87 -6.24
C TRP A 173 15.12 -32.10 -6.58
N LYS A 174 15.79 -32.72 -5.60
CA LYS A 174 16.66 -33.90 -5.80
C LYS A 174 15.99 -35.09 -6.51
N HIS A 175 14.67 -35.14 -6.47
CA HIS A 175 13.87 -36.19 -7.10
C HIS A 175 13.50 -35.91 -8.57
N PHE A 176 13.77 -34.69 -9.06
CA PHE A 176 13.37 -34.21 -10.39
C PHE A 176 14.62 -33.90 -11.24
N LYS A 177 15.43 -34.94 -11.53
CA LYS A 177 16.62 -34.81 -12.39
C LYS A 177 16.24 -34.34 -13.78
N GLY A 178 17.03 -33.42 -14.36
CA GLY A 178 16.74 -32.85 -15.69
C GLY A 178 15.56 -31.88 -15.72
N CYS A 179 14.84 -31.67 -14.61
CA CYS A 179 13.84 -30.62 -14.53
C CYS A 179 14.53 -29.28 -14.74
N ILE A 180 14.02 -28.44 -15.64
CA ILE A 180 14.39 -27.04 -15.71
C ILE A 180 13.86 -26.44 -14.43
N ARG A 181 12.58 -26.09 -14.34
CA ARG A 181 11.96 -25.59 -13.11
C ARG A 181 10.44 -25.76 -13.16
N ASP A 182 9.69 -24.76 -12.70
CA ASP A 182 8.25 -24.78 -12.58
C ASP A 182 7.58 -23.86 -13.60
N LEU A 183 6.41 -24.24 -14.08
CA LEU A 183 5.61 -23.50 -15.06
C LEU A 183 4.14 -23.45 -14.65
N ASP A 184 3.56 -22.25 -14.70
CA ASP A 184 2.15 -22.03 -14.42
C ASP A 184 1.61 -20.74 -15.03
N GLY A 185 0.28 -20.66 -15.10
CA GLY A 185 -0.45 -19.45 -15.49
C GLY A 185 -0.81 -18.60 -14.28
N THR A 186 -0.74 -17.28 -14.41
CA THR A 186 -1.31 -16.34 -13.44
C THR A 186 -2.25 -15.36 -14.12
N TYR A 187 -3.40 -15.13 -13.50
CA TYR A 187 -4.34 -14.10 -13.92
C TYR A 187 -4.00 -12.75 -13.30
N ILE A 188 -4.05 -11.70 -14.13
CA ILE A 188 -3.88 -10.31 -13.71
C ILE A 188 -5.11 -9.52 -14.14
N ASN A 189 -5.74 -8.82 -13.20
CA ASN A 189 -6.96 -8.06 -13.46
C ASN A 189 -6.72 -6.91 -14.42
N VAL A 190 -7.58 -6.78 -15.44
CA VAL A 190 -7.47 -5.74 -16.48
C VAL A 190 -8.77 -4.99 -16.65
N LEU A 191 -8.69 -3.77 -17.18
CA LEU A 191 -9.85 -3.02 -17.64
C LEU A 191 -9.89 -3.04 -19.16
N VAL A 192 -10.99 -3.56 -19.72
CA VAL A 192 -11.23 -3.60 -21.17
C VAL A 192 -12.62 -3.04 -21.48
N ARG A 193 -12.83 -2.70 -22.76
CA ARG A 193 -14.13 -2.22 -23.24
C ARG A 193 -15.20 -3.29 -23.05
N ASN A 194 -16.46 -2.88 -22.92
CA ASN A 194 -17.58 -3.80 -22.69
C ASN A 194 -17.65 -4.92 -23.75
N ILE A 195 -17.36 -4.60 -25.01
CA ILE A 195 -17.31 -5.56 -26.12
C ILE A 195 -16.22 -6.64 -25.95
N ASP A 196 -15.13 -6.31 -25.26
CA ASP A 196 -14.00 -7.23 -25.05
C ASP A 196 -14.14 -8.05 -23.77
N LYS A 197 -14.99 -7.61 -22.82
CA LYS A 197 -15.17 -8.29 -21.51
C LYS A 197 -15.43 -9.79 -21.61
N PRO A 198 -16.26 -10.30 -22.54
CA PRO A 198 -16.47 -11.75 -22.67
C PRO A 198 -15.17 -12.52 -22.92
N ARG A 199 -14.25 -11.97 -23.75
CA ARG A 199 -12.97 -12.61 -24.06
C ARG A 199 -12.06 -12.67 -22.84
N TYR A 200 -12.01 -11.59 -22.06
CA TYR A 200 -11.16 -11.48 -20.88
C TYR A 200 -11.79 -12.08 -19.60
N ARG A 201 -12.98 -12.69 -19.69
CA ARG A 201 -13.65 -13.29 -18.54
C ARG A 201 -13.06 -14.66 -18.21
N THR A 202 -12.49 -14.78 -17.02
CA THR A 202 -12.00 -16.04 -16.47
C THR A 202 -13.15 -16.97 -16.05
N ARG A 203 -12.84 -18.24 -15.79
CA ARG A 203 -13.80 -19.21 -15.22
C ARG A 203 -14.40 -18.74 -13.88
N LYS A 204 -13.68 -17.91 -13.12
CA LYS A 204 -14.13 -17.29 -11.85
C LYS A 204 -14.90 -15.98 -12.05
N GLY A 205 -15.26 -15.63 -13.28
CA GLY A 205 -16.02 -14.41 -13.61
C GLY A 205 -15.22 -13.11 -13.58
N GLN A 206 -13.94 -13.14 -13.19
CA GLN A 206 -13.07 -11.96 -13.16
C GLN A 206 -12.62 -11.56 -14.57
N ILE A 207 -12.47 -10.26 -14.83
CA ILE A 207 -11.92 -9.73 -16.07
C ILE A 207 -10.40 -9.62 -15.93
N SER A 208 -9.67 -10.51 -16.60
CA SER A 208 -8.22 -10.65 -16.44
C SER A 208 -7.53 -11.01 -17.75
N THR A 209 -6.23 -10.74 -17.82
CA THR A 209 -5.34 -11.36 -18.80
C THR A 209 -4.66 -12.58 -18.16
N ASN A 210 -4.51 -13.66 -18.93
CA ASN A 210 -3.71 -14.82 -18.56
C ASN A 210 -2.24 -14.53 -18.92
N THR A 211 -1.33 -14.90 -18.02
CA THR A 211 0.11 -14.79 -18.21
C THR A 211 0.75 -16.13 -17.88
N LEU A 212 1.30 -16.80 -18.88
CA LEU A 212 2.09 -18.03 -18.67
C LEU A 212 3.47 -17.63 -18.15
N VAL A 213 3.98 -18.34 -17.15
CA VAL A 213 5.26 -18.00 -16.52
C VAL A 213 6.02 -19.28 -16.20
N ALA A 214 7.34 -19.24 -16.43
CA ALA A 214 8.28 -20.21 -15.89
C ALA A 214 9.18 -19.54 -14.84
N CYS A 215 9.43 -20.22 -13.73
CA CYS A 215 10.13 -19.65 -12.59
C CYS A 215 11.13 -20.63 -12.00
N ASP A 216 12.28 -20.13 -11.53
CA ASP A 216 13.32 -20.92 -10.90
C ASP A 216 13.18 -21.13 -9.39
N ARG A 217 14.08 -21.97 -8.85
CA ARG A 217 14.13 -22.30 -7.42
C ARG A 217 14.34 -21.08 -6.50
N ASN A 218 14.86 -19.99 -7.05
CA ASN A 218 15.14 -18.74 -6.35
C ASN A 218 14.06 -17.68 -6.61
N MET A 219 12.90 -18.09 -7.14
CA MET A 219 11.77 -17.23 -7.50
C MET A 219 12.13 -16.18 -8.58
N ARG A 220 13.11 -16.46 -9.45
CA ARG A 220 13.40 -15.63 -10.62
C ARG A 220 12.63 -16.17 -11.83
N PHE A 221 12.10 -15.28 -12.64
CA PHE A 221 11.32 -15.65 -13.82
C PHE A 221 12.24 -15.93 -15.00
N LEU A 222 12.12 -17.13 -15.57
CA LEU A 222 12.90 -17.60 -16.71
C LEU A 222 12.23 -17.28 -18.04
N TYR A 223 10.89 -17.28 -18.03
CA TYR A 223 10.05 -17.00 -19.18
C TYR A 223 8.73 -16.43 -18.68
N PHE A 224 8.15 -15.49 -19.43
CA PHE A 224 6.79 -15.04 -19.19
C PHE A 224 6.14 -14.60 -20.50
N LEU A 225 4.89 -15.02 -20.70
CA LEU A 225 4.07 -14.66 -21.85
C LEU A 225 2.75 -14.02 -21.38
N PRO A 226 2.73 -12.69 -21.19
CA PRO A 226 1.53 -11.96 -20.80
C PRO A 226 0.68 -11.59 -22.01
N GLY A 227 -0.61 -11.31 -21.77
CA GLY A 227 -1.50 -10.69 -22.77
C GLY A 227 -2.55 -11.61 -23.38
N TRP A 228 -2.54 -12.89 -23.03
CA TRP A 228 -3.61 -13.81 -23.39
C TRP A 228 -4.92 -13.42 -22.73
N GLU A 229 -6.06 -13.64 -23.40
CA GLU A 229 -7.35 -13.32 -22.81
C GLU A 229 -7.67 -14.25 -21.62
N GLY A 230 -8.36 -13.75 -20.60
CA GLY A 230 -8.69 -14.52 -19.40
C GLY A 230 -9.56 -15.77 -19.64
N SER A 231 -10.23 -15.87 -20.79
CA SER A 231 -10.98 -17.07 -21.18
C SER A 231 -10.09 -18.16 -21.82
N ALA A 232 -8.87 -17.83 -22.23
CA ALA A 232 -7.95 -18.78 -22.85
C ALA A 232 -7.49 -19.82 -21.82
N GLY A 233 -7.73 -21.10 -22.14
CA GLY A 233 -7.27 -22.21 -21.31
C GLY A 233 -5.75 -22.36 -21.35
N ASP A 234 -5.18 -22.81 -20.24
CA ASP A 234 -3.72 -22.83 -20.04
C ASP A 234 -2.97 -23.67 -21.08
N SER A 235 -3.56 -24.78 -21.55
CA SER A 235 -2.99 -25.57 -22.64
C SER A 235 -2.88 -24.82 -23.97
N ARG A 236 -3.81 -23.89 -24.26
CA ARG A 236 -3.76 -23.06 -25.47
C ARG A 236 -2.63 -22.04 -25.39
N VAL A 237 -2.49 -21.40 -24.23
CA VAL A 237 -1.42 -20.44 -23.97
C VAL A 237 -0.06 -21.12 -24.03
N LEU A 238 0.08 -22.32 -23.47
CA LEU A 238 1.31 -23.10 -23.56
C LEU A 238 1.68 -23.47 -25.00
N ARG A 239 0.71 -23.91 -25.81
CA ARG A 239 0.97 -24.21 -27.22
C ARG A 239 1.47 -22.99 -27.99
N ASP A 240 0.87 -21.82 -27.77
CA ASP A 240 1.35 -20.57 -28.39
C ASP A 240 2.77 -20.23 -27.95
N ALA A 241 3.07 -20.37 -26.65
CA ALA A 241 4.40 -20.10 -26.12
C ALA A 241 5.47 -20.98 -26.77
N VAL A 242 5.18 -22.26 -27.00
CA VAL A 242 6.13 -23.21 -27.61
C VAL A 242 6.22 -23.03 -29.13
N SER A 243 5.16 -22.58 -29.81
CA SER A 243 5.16 -22.41 -31.27
C SER A 243 5.86 -21.15 -31.78
N ARG A 244 6.25 -20.23 -30.88
CA ARG A 244 6.93 -18.98 -31.25
C ARG A 244 8.39 -19.24 -31.58
N GLU A 245 8.87 -18.72 -32.71
CA GLU A 245 10.26 -18.92 -33.15
C GLU A 245 11.23 -18.03 -32.38
N GLU A 246 10.99 -16.71 -32.35
CA GLU A 246 11.93 -15.72 -31.79
C GLU A 246 11.86 -15.60 -30.25
N ASP A 247 10.65 -15.48 -29.70
CA ASP A 247 10.39 -15.27 -28.26
C ASP A 247 9.67 -16.46 -27.59
N GLY A 248 9.85 -17.65 -28.16
CA GLY A 248 9.22 -18.88 -27.69
C GLY A 248 9.85 -19.50 -26.46
N LEU A 249 9.06 -20.35 -25.81
CA LEU A 249 9.51 -21.21 -24.73
C LEU A 249 10.20 -22.44 -25.31
N HIS A 250 11.53 -22.35 -25.43
CA HIS A 250 12.37 -23.44 -25.91
C HIS A 250 12.83 -24.34 -24.77
N VAL A 251 12.45 -25.62 -24.82
CA VAL A 251 12.84 -26.63 -23.83
C VAL A 251 13.95 -27.50 -24.42
N PRO A 252 15.17 -27.51 -23.85
CA PRO A 252 16.24 -28.40 -24.31
C PRO A 252 15.83 -29.88 -24.22
N ARG A 253 16.29 -30.69 -25.19
CA ARG A 253 15.99 -32.12 -25.24
C ARG A 253 16.46 -32.83 -23.96
N GLY A 254 15.60 -33.68 -23.42
CA GLY A 254 15.84 -34.39 -22.16
C GLY A 254 15.58 -33.56 -20.89
N ASN A 255 15.19 -32.29 -21.04
CA ASN A 255 14.77 -31.44 -19.93
C ASN A 255 13.26 -31.20 -19.95
N TYR A 256 12.69 -30.79 -18.82
CA TYR A 256 11.26 -30.54 -18.70
C TYR A 256 10.90 -29.52 -17.62
N PHE A 257 9.75 -28.88 -17.71
CA PHE A 257 9.15 -28.09 -16.63
C PHE A 257 8.13 -28.92 -15.85
N LEU A 258 7.98 -28.67 -14.56
CA LEU A 258 6.83 -29.13 -13.79
C LEU A 258 5.62 -28.27 -14.12
N CYS A 259 4.48 -28.89 -14.37
CA CYS A 259 3.24 -28.22 -14.79
C CYS A 259 2.07 -28.64 -13.90
N ASP A 260 1.07 -27.76 -13.75
CA ASP A 260 -0.11 -28.11 -12.96
C ASP A 260 -0.93 -29.22 -13.64
N ASN A 261 -1.84 -29.84 -12.89
CA ASN A 261 -2.77 -30.83 -13.42
C ASN A 261 -3.67 -30.29 -14.56
N GLY A 262 -3.78 -28.97 -14.71
CA GLY A 262 -4.47 -28.31 -15.82
C GLY A 262 -3.78 -28.47 -17.18
N TYR A 263 -2.51 -28.89 -17.22
CA TYR A 263 -1.76 -29.10 -18.44
C TYR A 263 -1.81 -30.56 -18.91
N ALA A 264 -1.43 -30.79 -20.17
CA ALA A 264 -1.24 -32.13 -20.71
C ALA A 264 0.20 -32.56 -20.47
N ASN A 265 0.41 -33.84 -20.15
CA ASN A 265 1.74 -34.43 -20.08
C ASN A 265 2.30 -34.57 -21.49
N SER A 266 3.49 -34.01 -21.76
CA SER A 266 4.14 -34.11 -23.06
C SER A 266 5.66 -33.99 -22.91
N GLU A 267 6.40 -34.21 -24.00
CA GLU A 267 7.83 -33.92 -24.00
C GLU A 267 8.07 -32.46 -23.58
N GLY A 268 9.01 -32.26 -22.67
CA GLY A 268 9.31 -30.95 -22.08
C GLY A 268 8.40 -30.49 -20.94
N PHE A 269 7.28 -31.18 -20.64
CA PHE A 269 6.30 -30.76 -19.63
C PHE A 269 5.77 -31.94 -18.83
N LEU A 270 6.10 -31.98 -17.54
CA LEU A 270 5.74 -33.06 -16.61
C LEU A 270 4.60 -32.64 -15.69
N THR A 271 3.49 -33.37 -15.73
CA THR A 271 2.29 -33.11 -14.91
C THR A 271 2.11 -34.19 -13.82
N PRO A 272 1.35 -33.92 -12.74
CA PRO A 272 1.05 -34.94 -11.71
C PRO A 272 0.20 -36.09 -12.27
N TYR A 273 0.17 -37.21 -11.55
CA TYR A 273 -0.77 -38.30 -11.83
C TYR A 273 -2.21 -37.83 -11.58
N LYS A 274 -3.07 -38.01 -12.59
CA LYS A 274 -4.49 -37.65 -12.53
C LYS A 274 -5.28 -38.66 -11.70
N GLY A 275 -6.35 -38.20 -11.05
CA GLY A 275 -7.19 -39.04 -10.20
C GLY A 275 -6.54 -39.50 -8.89
N VAL A 276 -5.36 -38.96 -8.57
CA VAL A 276 -4.60 -39.24 -7.35
C VAL A 276 -4.50 -37.97 -6.51
N ARG A 277 -4.49 -38.11 -5.19
CA ARG A 277 -4.31 -37.03 -4.21
C ARG A 277 -3.17 -36.10 -4.59
N TYR A 278 -3.39 -34.78 -4.58
CA TYR A 278 -2.47 -33.80 -5.17
C TYR A 278 -2.31 -32.53 -4.35
N HIS A 279 -3.38 -31.99 -3.77
CA HIS A 279 -3.31 -30.69 -3.11
C HIS A 279 -2.59 -30.78 -1.75
N LEU A 280 -1.68 -29.84 -1.44
CA LEU A 280 -0.93 -29.83 -0.16
C LEU A 280 -1.85 -29.88 1.07
N LYS A 281 -3.04 -29.27 0.99
CA LYS A 281 -4.06 -29.27 2.06
C LYS A 281 -4.54 -30.67 2.43
N GLU A 282 -4.53 -31.59 1.47
CA GLU A 282 -4.88 -32.98 1.70
C GLU A 282 -3.85 -33.63 2.66
N TRP A 283 -2.57 -33.23 2.62
CA TRP A 283 -1.49 -33.83 3.41
C TRP A 283 -1.26 -33.19 4.80
N GLY A 284 -2.24 -32.45 5.34
CA GLY A 284 -2.14 -31.75 6.63
C GLY A 284 -2.13 -32.66 7.87
N VAL A 285 -2.08 -32.05 9.08
CA VAL A 285 -2.05 -32.79 10.36
C VAL A 285 -3.27 -33.72 10.49
N GLY A 286 -3.01 -35.00 10.76
CA GLY A 286 -4.04 -36.07 10.79
C GLY A 286 -4.25 -36.79 9.44
N ALA A 287 -3.57 -36.36 8.37
CA ALA A 287 -3.63 -37.03 7.08
C ALA A 287 -2.72 -38.27 7.03
N GLN A 288 -3.18 -39.30 6.32
CA GLN A 288 -2.39 -40.49 6.05
C GLN A 288 -1.16 -40.14 5.19
N ARG A 289 -0.04 -40.84 5.46
CA ARG A 289 1.15 -40.80 4.61
C ARG A 289 0.82 -41.30 3.20
N PRO A 290 1.58 -40.91 2.17
CA PRO A 290 1.40 -41.45 0.83
C PRO A 290 1.36 -42.98 0.84
N GLN A 291 0.32 -43.56 0.28
CA GLN A 291 0.06 -45.00 0.32
C GLN A 291 0.71 -45.74 -0.85
N ASN A 292 0.98 -45.04 -1.96
CA ASN A 292 1.53 -45.61 -3.17
C ASN A 292 2.53 -44.65 -3.85
N ALA A 293 3.22 -45.17 -4.87
CA ALA A 293 4.23 -44.42 -5.61
C ALA A 293 3.66 -43.17 -6.31
N HIS A 294 2.42 -43.22 -6.80
CA HIS A 294 1.78 -42.08 -7.47
C HIS A 294 1.46 -40.95 -6.48
N GLU A 295 0.96 -41.29 -5.29
CA GLU A 295 0.73 -40.33 -4.21
C GLU A 295 2.04 -39.70 -3.72
N LEU A 296 3.10 -40.50 -3.60
CA LEU A 296 4.41 -39.99 -3.21
C LEU A 296 4.99 -39.04 -4.27
N PHE A 297 4.83 -39.38 -5.55
CA PHE A 297 5.19 -38.50 -6.66
C PHE A 297 4.41 -37.19 -6.61
N ASN A 298 3.08 -37.25 -6.53
CA ASN A 298 2.23 -36.06 -6.46
C ASN A 298 2.56 -35.18 -5.25
N LEU A 299 2.83 -35.77 -4.07
CA LEU A 299 3.27 -35.01 -2.89
C LEU A 299 4.58 -34.26 -3.16
N ARG A 300 5.58 -34.92 -3.75
CA ARG A 300 6.86 -34.30 -4.10
C ARG A 300 6.68 -33.21 -5.17
N HIS A 301 5.84 -33.49 -6.16
CA HIS A 301 5.52 -32.57 -7.25
C HIS A 301 4.88 -31.29 -6.71
N THR A 302 3.85 -31.38 -5.86
CA THR A 302 3.19 -30.21 -5.28
C THR A 302 4.12 -29.43 -4.33
N LYS A 303 5.02 -30.12 -3.60
CA LYS A 303 6.07 -29.45 -2.80
C LYS A 303 7.05 -28.66 -3.67
N ALA A 304 7.46 -29.21 -4.80
CA ALA A 304 8.28 -28.51 -5.80
C ALA A 304 7.55 -27.29 -6.33
N ARG A 305 6.29 -27.48 -6.74
CA ARG A 305 5.44 -26.44 -7.34
C ARG A 305 5.07 -25.27 -6.44
N ASN A 306 5.18 -25.42 -5.13
CA ASN A 306 4.96 -24.31 -4.20
C ASN A 306 5.90 -23.11 -4.49
N ILE A 307 6.99 -23.29 -5.24
CA ILE A 307 7.88 -22.16 -5.57
C ILE A 307 7.22 -21.14 -6.50
N ILE A 308 6.48 -21.56 -7.54
CA ILE A 308 5.92 -20.60 -8.51
C ILE A 308 4.78 -19.79 -7.91
N GLU A 309 3.97 -20.43 -7.07
CA GLU A 309 2.91 -19.76 -6.31
C GLU A 309 3.50 -18.71 -5.37
N ARG A 310 4.59 -19.04 -4.67
CA ARG A 310 5.32 -18.06 -3.84
C ARG A 310 5.90 -16.93 -4.69
N ALA A 311 6.42 -17.22 -5.88
CA ALA A 311 6.96 -16.21 -6.78
C ALA A 311 5.86 -15.23 -7.25
N PHE A 312 4.67 -15.74 -7.59
CA PHE A 312 3.51 -14.92 -7.93
C PHE A 312 3.05 -14.06 -6.76
N ASP A 313 3.00 -14.61 -5.56
CA ASP A 313 2.66 -13.88 -4.34
C ASP A 313 3.63 -12.73 -4.10
N VAL A 314 4.95 -12.98 -4.15
CA VAL A 314 5.97 -11.95 -3.98
C VAL A 314 5.83 -10.88 -5.07
N LEU A 315 5.66 -11.27 -6.33
CA LEU A 315 5.50 -10.34 -7.45
C LEU A 315 4.29 -9.41 -7.23
N LYS A 316 3.12 -9.97 -6.86
CA LYS A 316 1.89 -9.18 -6.63
C LYS A 316 1.95 -8.38 -5.34
N MET A 317 2.67 -8.84 -4.31
CA MET A 317 2.92 -8.07 -3.09
C MET A 317 3.83 -6.87 -3.35
N ARG A 318 4.87 -7.07 -4.15
CA ARG A 318 5.84 -6.03 -4.53
C ARG A 318 5.18 -4.96 -5.41
N TRP A 319 4.49 -5.38 -6.46
CA TRP A 319 3.93 -4.48 -7.46
C TRP A 319 2.42 -4.33 -7.30
N GLY A 320 2.02 -3.30 -6.57
CA GLY A 320 0.61 -2.99 -6.30
C GLY A 320 -0.25 -2.85 -7.55
N VAL A 321 0.34 -2.42 -8.68
CA VAL A 321 -0.34 -2.30 -9.98
C VAL A 321 -0.92 -3.61 -10.50
N LEU A 322 -0.38 -4.76 -10.09
CA LEU A 322 -0.84 -6.09 -10.53
C LEU A 322 -2.04 -6.61 -9.74
N ARG A 323 -2.35 -6.01 -8.58
CA ARG A 323 -3.39 -6.53 -7.65
C ARG A 323 -4.80 -6.11 -8.03
N SER A 324 -4.97 -5.09 -8.85
CA SER A 324 -6.28 -4.56 -9.23
C SER A 324 -6.25 -3.99 -10.63
N ALA A 325 -7.43 -3.91 -11.26
CA ALA A 325 -7.53 -3.35 -12.61
C ALA A 325 -6.94 -1.94 -12.68
N THR A 326 -6.19 -1.71 -13.75
CA THR A 326 -5.57 -0.42 -14.05
C THR A 326 -6.42 0.36 -15.06
N PHE A 327 -6.22 1.67 -15.16
CA PHE A 327 -6.89 2.50 -16.18
C PHE A 327 -6.07 2.58 -17.47
N TYR A 328 -4.94 1.88 -17.55
CA TYR A 328 -4.12 1.89 -18.75
C TYR A 328 -4.78 1.06 -19.85
N PRO A 329 -4.64 1.47 -21.12
CA PRO A 329 -5.02 0.62 -22.23
C PRO A 329 -4.34 -0.75 -22.13
N ILE A 330 -5.04 -1.82 -22.52
CA ILE A 330 -4.57 -3.20 -22.36
C ILE A 330 -3.13 -3.42 -22.87
N ARG A 331 -2.78 -2.82 -24.02
CA ARG A 331 -1.42 -2.88 -24.59
C ARG A 331 -0.35 -2.29 -23.67
N ILE A 332 -0.65 -1.20 -22.98
CA ILE A 332 0.27 -0.58 -22.02
C ILE A 332 0.30 -1.40 -20.73
N GLN A 333 -0.84 -1.90 -20.26
CA GLN A 333 -0.90 -2.74 -19.08
C GLN A 333 -0.08 -4.03 -19.25
N ILE A 334 -0.13 -4.69 -20.41
CA ILE A 334 0.69 -5.87 -20.72
C ILE A 334 2.19 -5.53 -20.63
N ARG A 335 2.61 -4.40 -21.18
CA ARG A 335 4.00 -3.92 -21.07
C ARG A 335 4.39 -3.63 -19.62
N MET A 336 3.50 -3.04 -18.83
CA MET A 336 3.74 -2.82 -17.39
C MET A 336 3.86 -4.14 -16.62
N ILE A 337 3.09 -5.16 -17.00
CA ILE A 337 3.22 -6.52 -16.45
C ILE A 337 4.63 -7.05 -16.74
N MET A 338 5.09 -7.00 -18.00
CA MET A 338 6.45 -7.41 -18.37
C MET A 338 7.51 -6.66 -17.56
N ALA A 339 7.37 -5.33 -17.43
CA ALA A 339 8.30 -4.53 -16.62
C ALA A 339 8.33 -4.98 -15.14
N CYS A 340 7.20 -5.37 -14.56
CA CYS A 340 7.16 -5.90 -13.19
C CYS A 340 7.93 -7.21 -13.05
N PHE A 341 7.83 -8.12 -14.03
CA PHE A 341 8.61 -9.37 -14.07
C PHE A 341 10.12 -9.09 -14.17
N LEU A 342 10.51 -8.20 -15.08
CA LEU A 342 11.92 -7.82 -15.27
C LEU A 342 12.51 -7.13 -14.03
N LEU A 343 11.78 -6.17 -13.45
CA LEU A 343 12.21 -5.48 -12.23
C LEU A 343 12.26 -6.41 -11.02
N HIS A 344 11.37 -7.41 -10.94
CA HIS A 344 11.45 -8.43 -9.90
C HIS A 344 12.74 -9.23 -10.04
N ASN A 345 13.09 -9.69 -11.24
CA ASN A 345 14.36 -10.39 -11.46
C ASN A 345 15.56 -9.50 -11.12
N PHE A 346 15.55 -8.24 -11.55
CA PHE A 346 16.60 -7.27 -11.23
C PHE A 346 16.81 -7.15 -9.71
N ILE A 347 15.74 -6.96 -8.94
CA ILE A 347 15.81 -6.90 -7.49
C ILE A 347 16.39 -8.18 -6.90
N ARG A 348 15.97 -9.36 -7.39
CA ARG A 348 16.49 -10.65 -6.92
C ARG A 348 17.97 -10.88 -7.26
N MET A 349 18.51 -10.17 -8.24
CA MET A 349 19.94 -10.24 -8.61
C MET A 349 20.79 -9.28 -7.79
N GLU A 350 20.31 -8.05 -7.57
CA GLU A 350 21.11 -6.99 -6.94
C GLU A 350 20.93 -6.91 -5.42
N MET A 351 19.74 -7.21 -4.90
CA MET A 351 19.49 -7.11 -3.45
C MET A 351 19.92 -8.40 -2.75
N PRO A 352 20.90 -8.34 -1.83
CA PRO A 352 21.33 -9.53 -1.10
C PRO A 352 20.28 -10.03 -0.11
N ILE A 353 19.46 -9.12 0.42
CA ILE A 353 18.39 -9.43 1.38
C ILE A 353 17.11 -8.75 0.92
N ASP A 354 16.11 -9.56 0.59
CA ASP A 354 14.77 -9.08 0.26
C ASP A 354 13.86 -9.16 1.49
N PRO A 355 13.35 -8.02 2.02
CA PRO A 355 12.43 -8.03 3.14
C PRO A 355 11.17 -8.89 2.90
N LEU A 356 10.74 -9.07 1.65
CA LEU A 356 9.56 -9.88 1.33
C LEU A 356 9.80 -11.38 1.56
N ASP A 357 11.03 -11.87 1.53
CA ASP A 357 11.32 -13.28 1.81
C ASP A 357 10.91 -13.66 3.24
N ARG A 358 11.16 -12.77 4.20
CA ARG A 358 10.74 -12.96 5.60
C ARG A 358 9.23 -13.02 5.76
N VAL A 359 8.51 -12.16 5.03
CA VAL A 359 7.03 -12.14 5.05
C VAL A 359 6.45 -13.41 4.42
N MET A 360 7.12 -13.98 3.41
CA MET A 360 6.69 -15.25 2.83
C MET A 360 6.98 -16.45 3.74
N SER A 361 8.09 -16.44 4.47
CA SER A 361 8.37 -17.46 5.47
C SER A 361 7.35 -17.47 6.62
N SER A 362 6.85 -16.30 7.04
CA SER A 362 5.77 -16.26 8.05
C SER A 362 4.44 -16.76 7.51
N LYS A 363 4.10 -16.50 6.24
CA LYS A 363 2.90 -17.06 5.58
C LYS A 363 2.89 -18.59 5.52
N THR A 364 4.05 -19.24 5.37
CA THR A 364 4.13 -20.70 5.39
C THR A 364 3.87 -21.29 6.78
N ASP A 365 4.18 -20.54 7.84
CA ASP A 365 3.94 -20.94 9.23
C ASP A 365 2.55 -20.51 9.74
N ASP A 366 1.87 -19.56 9.10
CA ASP A 366 0.53 -19.10 9.49
C ASP A 366 -0.50 -20.25 9.51
N GLY A 367 -0.30 -21.29 8.68
CA GLY A 367 -1.10 -22.50 8.73
C GLY A 367 -0.94 -23.27 10.05
N GLU A 368 0.22 -23.20 10.70
CA GLU A 368 0.55 -23.89 11.96
C GLU A 368 -0.07 -23.19 13.18
N PHE A 369 -0.28 -21.87 13.11
CA PHE A 369 -0.84 -21.07 14.22
C PHE A 369 -2.37 -21.03 14.31
N ILE A 370 -3.07 -21.52 13.29
CA ILE A 370 -4.54 -21.59 13.32
C ILE A 370 -4.96 -22.72 14.28
N PRO A 371 -5.74 -22.43 15.34
CA PRO A 371 -6.20 -23.45 16.27
C PRO A 371 -6.96 -24.56 15.55
N ALA A 372 -6.72 -25.80 16.00
CA ALA A 372 -7.62 -26.91 15.70
C ALA A 372 -8.98 -26.64 16.35
N CYS A 373 -10.05 -26.94 15.62
CA CYS A 373 -11.39 -26.82 16.14
C CYS A 373 -11.70 -27.99 17.09
N ALA A 374 -12.34 -27.70 18.22
CA ALA A 374 -12.72 -28.73 19.21
C ALA A 374 -13.69 -29.80 18.65
N CYS A 375 -14.32 -29.56 17.50
CA CYS A 375 -15.20 -30.53 16.84
C CYS A 375 -14.45 -31.63 16.05
N GLY A 376 -13.12 -31.63 16.04
CA GLY A 376 -12.29 -32.66 15.37
C GLY A 376 -12.23 -32.56 13.84
N ARG A 377 -12.94 -31.62 13.21
CA ARG A 377 -13.00 -31.46 11.74
C ARG A 377 -11.85 -30.63 11.16
N GLY A 378 -10.72 -30.55 11.85
CA GLY A 378 -9.52 -29.83 11.41
C GLY A 378 -9.41 -28.39 11.93
N LYS A 379 -8.64 -27.56 11.21
CA LYS A 379 -8.31 -26.17 11.60
C LYS A 379 -9.51 -25.23 11.44
N MET A 380 -9.59 -24.22 12.31
CA MET A 380 -10.63 -23.17 12.25
C MET A 380 -10.42 -22.23 11.05
N ARG A 381 -11.45 -21.50 10.62
CA ARG A 381 -11.35 -20.47 9.57
C ARG A 381 -10.97 -19.13 10.17
N LEU A 382 -9.98 -18.44 9.60
CA LEU A 382 -9.64 -17.06 9.93
C LEU A 382 -10.54 -16.09 9.15
N LEU A 383 -11.21 -15.19 9.85
CA LEU A 383 -12.13 -14.20 9.30
C LEU A 383 -11.85 -12.81 9.88
N CYS A 384 -12.24 -11.76 9.17
CA CYS A 384 -12.20 -10.38 9.65
C CYS A 384 -13.63 -9.88 9.91
N ALA A 385 -13.84 -9.23 11.05
CA ALA A 385 -15.11 -8.60 11.38
C ALA A 385 -15.44 -7.49 10.36
N GLY A 386 -16.67 -7.52 9.85
CA GLY A 386 -17.16 -6.59 8.84
C GLY A 386 -17.27 -5.15 9.36
N LYS A 387 -17.45 -4.20 8.44
CA LYS A 387 -17.46 -2.75 8.75
C LYS A 387 -18.52 -2.34 9.77
N ASP A 388 -19.63 -3.07 9.79
CA ASP A 388 -20.82 -2.80 10.60
C ASP A 388 -20.85 -3.62 11.91
N ALA A 389 -19.80 -4.38 12.21
CA ALA A 389 -19.69 -5.17 13.44
C ALA A 389 -19.08 -4.35 14.59
N THR A 390 -19.45 -4.68 15.83
CA THR A 390 -18.95 -4.03 17.06
C THR A 390 -17.42 -4.00 17.18
N HIS A 391 -16.74 -4.98 16.59
CA HIS A 391 -15.28 -5.05 16.51
C HIS A 391 -14.79 -5.01 15.05
N SER A 392 -15.32 -4.08 14.26
CA SER A 392 -14.97 -3.87 12.85
C SER A 392 -13.45 -3.86 12.61
N GLY A 393 -13.00 -4.65 11.63
CA GLY A 393 -11.58 -4.78 11.29
C GLY A 393 -10.77 -5.73 12.18
N ARG A 394 -11.37 -6.32 13.23
CA ARG A 394 -10.70 -7.29 14.12
C ARG A 394 -10.79 -8.71 13.54
N TYR A 395 -9.72 -9.49 13.68
CA TYR A 395 -9.66 -10.87 13.18
C TYR A 395 -10.11 -11.89 14.24
N PHE A 396 -10.83 -12.91 13.81
CA PHE A 396 -11.30 -14.01 14.65
C PHE A 396 -11.24 -15.36 13.92
N TYR A 397 -11.11 -16.45 14.69
CA TYR A 397 -11.26 -17.82 14.22
C TYR A 397 -12.71 -18.27 14.41
N LYS A 398 -13.27 -18.96 13.40
CA LYS A 398 -14.60 -19.57 13.48
C LYS A 398 -14.56 -21.02 13.02
N CYS A 399 -15.40 -21.87 13.60
CA CYS A 399 -15.57 -23.25 13.16
C CYS A 399 -15.89 -23.36 11.66
N SER A 400 -15.17 -24.25 10.97
CA SER A 400 -15.32 -24.50 9.54
C SER A 400 -16.69 -25.07 9.15
N ALA A 401 -17.39 -25.71 10.09
CA ALA A 401 -18.72 -26.28 9.88
C ALA A 401 -19.88 -25.37 10.34
N ASN A 402 -19.60 -24.14 10.81
CA ASN A 402 -20.60 -23.21 11.34
C ASN A 402 -21.46 -23.75 12.50
N ALA A 403 -21.09 -24.89 13.09
CA ALA A 403 -21.77 -25.48 14.25
C ALA A 403 -21.44 -24.71 15.54
N LYS A 404 -22.43 -24.54 16.42
CA LYS A 404 -22.25 -23.93 17.74
C LYS A 404 -21.78 -24.99 18.74
N HIS A 405 -20.57 -24.85 19.27
CA HIS A 405 -19.98 -25.71 20.30
C HIS A 405 -18.95 -24.92 21.11
N ALA A 406 -18.41 -25.45 22.20
CA ALA A 406 -17.36 -24.76 22.95
C ALA A 406 -16.16 -24.41 22.04
N ASN A 407 -15.63 -23.20 22.15
CA ASN A 407 -14.56 -22.67 21.30
C ASN A 407 -14.84 -22.67 19.79
N PHE A 408 -16.11 -22.59 19.37
CA PHE A 408 -16.48 -22.39 17.96
C PHE A 408 -16.07 -21.01 17.41
N PHE A 409 -15.74 -20.06 18.29
CA PHE A 409 -15.33 -18.70 18.00
C PHE A 409 -14.20 -18.29 18.95
N LEU A 410 -13.14 -17.66 18.42
CA LEU A 410 -12.01 -17.16 19.20
C LEU A 410 -11.48 -15.86 18.58
N TRP A 411 -11.27 -14.81 19.37
CA TRP A 411 -10.56 -13.62 18.89
C TRP A 411 -9.07 -13.91 18.73
N CYS A 412 -8.47 -13.49 17.61
CA CYS A 412 -7.10 -13.87 17.27
C CYS A 412 -6.07 -13.31 18.24
N ASP A 413 -6.23 -12.04 18.61
CA ASP A 413 -5.39 -11.32 19.56
C ASP A 413 -5.51 -11.90 20.98
N GLU A 414 -6.73 -12.22 21.44
CA GLU A 414 -6.95 -12.84 22.75
C GLU A 414 -6.35 -14.26 22.83
N TYR A 415 -6.54 -15.07 21.79
CA TYR A 415 -6.01 -16.43 21.71
C TYR A 415 -4.48 -16.47 21.78
N HIS A 416 -3.81 -15.55 21.07
CA HIS A 416 -2.35 -15.51 20.99
C HIS A 416 -1.70 -14.74 22.15
N SER A 417 -2.45 -13.89 22.86
CA SER A 417 -1.97 -13.22 24.08
C SER A 417 -1.96 -14.15 25.30
N GLY A 418 -2.82 -15.16 25.35
CA GLY A 418 -2.95 -16.08 26.49
C GLY A 418 -2.01 -17.30 26.49
N LYS A 419 -1.41 -17.64 25.34
CA LYS A 419 -0.42 -18.73 25.23
C LYS A 419 0.98 -18.13 25.19
N GLY A 420 1.73 -18.22 26.29
CA GLY A 420 3.06 -17.58 26.52
C GLY A 420 4.22 -17.96 25.57
N SER A 421 3.98 -18.05 24.26
CA SER A 421 4.98 -18.29 23.21
C SER A 421 5.61 -17.01 22.65
N GLY A 422 5.08 -15.83 23.00
CA GLY A 422 5.62 -14.53 22.60
C GLY A 422 5.60 -14.22 21.10
N ARG A 423 5.02 -15.09 20.25
CA ARG A 423 4.96 -14.92 18.78
C ARG A 423 3.52 -14.71 18.34
N ILE A 424 3.20 -13.47 17.95
CA ILE A 424 1.90 -13.09 17.39
C ILE A 424 1.96 -13.25 15.86
N PRO A 425 1.01 -13.95 15.20
CA PRO A 425 1.04 -14.11 13.75
C PRO A 425 1.00 -12.78 12.99
N THR A 426 1.70 -12.70 11.86
CA THR A 426 1.86 -11.45 11.11
C THR A 426 0.55 -10.85 10.61
N PHE A 427 -0.48 -11.66 10.35
CA PHE A 427 -1.81 -11.17 9.97
C PHE A 427 -2.58 -10.49 11.13
N VAL A 428 -2.21 -10.78 12.39
CA VAL A 428 -2.75 -10.09 13.57
C VAL A 428 -2.02 -8.75 13.79
N LEU A 429 -0.73 -8.69 13.44
CA LEU A 429 0.09 -7.46 13.53
C LEU A 429 -0.12 -6.48 12.37
N ASN A 430 -0.59 -6.97 11.22
CA ASN A 430 -0.66 -6.19 9.98
C ASN A 430 -2.14 -5.97 9.57
N GLN A 431 -2.71 -4.81 9.93
CA GLN A 431 -4.10 -4.42 9.63
C GLN A 431 -4.45 -4.33 8.12
N CYS A 432 -3.46 -4.55 7.24
CA CYS A 432 -3.62 -4.58 5.78
C CYS A 432 -3.78 -5.99 5.20
N TYR A 433 -3.77 -7.05 6.03
CA TYR A 433 -3.93 -8.44 5.55
C TYR A 433 -5.39 -8.77 5.19
N ARG A 434 -5.73 -8.89 3.90
CA ARG A 434 -7.05 -9.44 3.50
C ARG A 434 -6.89 -10.90 3.09
N PRO A 435 -7.40 -11.89 3.85
CA PRO A 435 -7.52 -13.24 3.32
C PRO A 435 -8.46 -13.21 2.11
N THR A 436 -8.13 -13.97 1.07
CA THR A 436 -9.00 -14.13 -0.10
C THR A 436 -10.27 -14.84 0.36
N ASN A 437 -11.39 -14.12 0.39
CA ASN A 437 -12.71 -14.72 0.56
C ASN A 437 -12.98 -15.63 -0.65
N ASN A 438 -12.78 -16.93 -0.46
CA ASN A 438 -13.60 -17.91 -1.17
C ASN A 438 -14.84 -18.11 -0.28
N ASP A 439 -16.02 -18.02 -0.89
CA ASP A 439 -17.37 -18.08 -0.29
C ASP A 439 -18.03 -16.71 -0.05
N GLU A 440 -18.30 -15.96 -1.13
CA GLU A 440 -19.32 -14.91 -1.16
C GLU A 440 -20.66 -15.51 -1.63
N SER A 441 -21.40 -16.08 -0.69
CA SER A 441 -22.83 -16.35 -0.84
C SER A 441 -23.45 -16.27 0.55
N ASP A 442 -23.76 -15.05 1.03
CA ASP A 442 -24.77 -14.77 2.07
C ASP A 442 -24.79 -13.31 2.58
N VAL A 443 -24.57 -12.31 1.72
CA VAL A 443 -24.79 -10.90 2.10
C VAL A 443 -25.66 -10.19 1.07
N LEU A 444 -26.90 -10.68 0.95
CA LEU A 444 -27.96 -10.00 0.21
C LEU A 444 -29.30 -10.20 0.91
N ALA A 445 -29.38 -9.82 2.19
CA ALA A 445 -30.65 -9.60 2.87
C ALA A 445 -30.45 -8.73 4.12
N LYS A 446 -30.63 -7.42 3.96
CA LYS A 446 -31.36 -6.48 4.85
C LYS A 446 -30.88 -5.05 4.59
N LYS A 447 -31.71 -4.32 3.84
CA LYS A 447 -31.67 -2.87 3.66
C LYS A 447 -32.95 -2.29 4.30
N LYS A 448 -32.84 -1.09 4.87
CA LYS A 448 -33.79 -0.28 5.69
C LYS A 448 -33.51 -0.41 7.19
N MET A 449 -33.34 0.64 7.99
CA MET A 449 -33.78 2.04 7.90
C MET A 449 -32.94 2.95 8.84
N SER A 450 -32.92 4.25 8.53
CA SER A 450 -32.68 5.43 9.38
C SER A 450 -31.34 5.64 10.12
N SER A 451 -30.67 6.74 9.78
CA SER A 451 -29.76 7.51 10.65
C SER A 451 -30.30 8.94 10.75
N PRO A 452 -30.13 9.63 11.90
CA PRO A 452 -29.42 10.90 11.84
C PRO A 452 -28.36 11.05 12.94
N SER A 453 -27.41 11.94 12.63
CA SER A 453 -26.52 12.69 13.53
C SER A 453 -25.53 11.92 14.40
N HIS A 454 -24.23 12.19 14.21
CA HIS A 454 -23.52 13.10 15.12
C HIS A 454 -22.19 13.57 14.54
N GLY A 455 -21.99 14.88 14.69
CA GLY A 455 -20.85 15.63 14.19
C GLY A 455 -19.53 15.28 14.88
N CYS A 456 -18.49 15.39 14.06
CA CYS A 456 -17.09 15.35 14.40
C CYS A 456 -16.76 16.29 15.58
N ARG A 457 -16.34 15.71 16.71
CA ARG A 457 -15.53 16.41 17.72
C ARG A 457 -14.07 16.20 17.31
N LEU A 458 -13.42 17.28 16.90
CA LEU A 458 -11.99 17.58 17.08
C LEU A 458 -11.59 18.64 16.03
N CYS A 459 -11.93 19.90 16.29
CA CYS A 459 -11.18 21.03 15.75
C CYS A 459 -10.89 22.03 16.87
N GLY A 460 -9.60 22.33 17.05
CA GLY A 460 -9.08 23.21 18.09
C GLY A 460 -9.40 24.68 17.84
N ARG A 461 -10.63 25.08 18.18
CA ARG A 461 -11.05 26.48 18.30
C ARG A 461 -11.83 26.71 19.60
N CYS A 462 -11.22 26.42 20.75
CA CYS A 462 -11.73 26.86 22.05
C CYS A 462 -10.56 27.24 22.97
N GLN A 463 -9.89 28.37 22.69
CA GLN A 463 -9.03 29.07 23.66
C GLN A 463 -9.06 30.60 23.44
N SER A 464 -10.25 31.17 23.34
CA SER A 464 -10.44 32.64 23.32
C SER A 464 -11.45 33.18 24.32
N GLU A 465 -11.92 32.38 25.29
CA GLU A 465 -12.94 32.83 26.26
C GLU A 465 -12.43 33.12 27.68
N ILE A 466 -11.14 32.91 27.98
CA ILE A 466 -10.63 33.08 29.35
C ILE A 466 -10.08 34.50 29.64
N ARG A 467 -10.06 35.42 28.65
CA ARG A 467 -9.50 36.79 28.85
C ARG A 467 -10.51 37.94 28.89
N MET A 468 -11.81 37.69 28.68
CA MET A 468 -12.85 38.74 28.76
C MET A 468 -13.41 38.94 30.18
N ASN A 469 -13.35 37.93 31.05
CA ASN A 469 -13.92 38.03 32.40
C ASN A 469 -13.10 38.90 33.37
N PHE A 470 -11.80 39.09 33.14
CA PHE A 470 -10.96 39.89 34.06
C PHE A 470 -11.15 41.40 33.89
N ILE A 471 -11.48 41.87 32.68
CA ILE A 471 -11.67 43.30 32.40
C ILE A 471 -13.03 43.78 32.91
N LEU A 472 -14.07 42.93 32.81
CA LEU A 472 -15.40 43.24 33.32
C LEU A 472 -15.42 43.31 34.86
N VAL A 473 -14.66 42.45 35.55
CA VAL A 473 -14.51 42.49 37.01
C VAL A 473 -13.77 43.75 37.46
N LEU A 474 -12.75 44.20 36.72
CA LEU A 474 -12.02 45.43 37.04
C LEU A 474 -12.88 46.70 36.84
N MET A 475 -13.68 46.75 35.77
CA MET A 475 -14.62 47.86 35.54
C MET A 475 -15.73 47.91 36.59
N GLY A 476 -16.22 46.75 37.04
CA GLY A 476 -17.19 46.66 38.15
C GLY A 476 -16.63 47.23 39.46
N LEU A 477 -15.38 46.90 39.81
CA LEU A 477 -14.71 47.42 41.01
C LEU A 477 -14.49 48.94 40.98
N VAL A 478 -14.16 49.50 39.80
CA VAL A 478 -13.97 50.96 39.64
C VAL A 478 -15.29 51.71 39.79
N LEU A 479 -16.39 51.20 39.25
CA LEU A 479 -17.73 51.79 39.40
C LEU A 479 -18.22 51.71 40.86
N LEU A 480 -17.91 50.64 41.57
CA LEU A 480 -18.25 50.46 42.99
C LEU A 480 -17.48 51.46 43.87
N LEU A 481 -16.20 51.68 43.59
CA LEU A 481 -15.38 52.69 44.28
C LEU A 481 -15.87 54.12 44.00
N LEU A 482 -16.24 54.43 42.74
CA LEU A 482 -16.84 55.72 42.39
C LEU A 482 -18.18 55.95 43.09
N GLY A 483 -19.03 54.92 43.20
CA GLY A 483 -20.29 55.00 43.94
C GLY A 483 -20.11 55.24 45.44
N VAL A 484 -19.11 54.61 46.06
CA VAL A 484 -18.80 54.81 47.50
C VAL A 484 -18.20 56.20 47.77
N VAL A 485 -17.42 56.75 46.85
CA VAL A 485 -16.87 58.11 46.97
C VAL A 485 -17.95 59.17 46.77
N LEU A 486 -18.86 58.98 45.81
CA LEU A 486 -19.98 59.90 45.56
C LEU A 486 -21.04 59.85 46.67
N GLY A 487 -21.28 58.68 47.28
CA GLY A 487 -22.20 58.53 48.41
C GLY A 487 -21.69 59.11 49.74
N LYS A 488 -20.42 59.54 49.83
CA LYS A 488 -19.86 60.25 50.99
C LYS A 488 -19.75 61.76 50.79
N LEU A 489 -20.10 62.27 49.60
CA LEU A 489 -20.01 63.69 49.21
C LEU A 489 -21.38 64.34 48.96
N PHE A 490 -22.47 63.64 49.28
CA PHE A 490 -23.85 64.13 49.29
C PHE A 490 -24.54 63.83 50.61
#